data_AF-A0AAE1Z584-F1
#
_entry.id   AF-A0AAE1Z584-F1
#
_cell.length_a   1.000
_cell.length_b   1.000
_cell.length_c   1.000
_cell.angle_alpha   90.00
_cell.angle_beta   90.00
_cell.angle_gamma   90.00
#
_symmetry.space_group_name_H-M   'P 1'
#
loop_
_entity.id
_entity.type
_entity.pdbx_description
1 polymer ?
#
loop_
_entity_poly.entity_id
_entity_poly.type
_entity_poly.pdbx_seq_one_letter_code
_entity_poly.pdbx_strand_id
1 'polypeptide(L)'
;MPSFGLNLDELTSAFDPKKSSSETPLDASSVKSGDFEEKKRKYAIATALREKQRVIYTTPIKALSNQKYREFFEAFPEVGLLTGDATINPSASVPIMTTEILQSMLYKGASMVRE
;
A
#
# COMPACT_ATOMS: atom_id res chain seq x y z
N MET A 1 -11.97 15.88 9.83
CA MET A 1 -11.39 14.88 8.91
C MET A 1 -10.02 14.50 9.43
N PRO A 2 -9.62 13.22 9.48
CA PRO A 2 -8.30 12.87 9.96
C PRO A 2 -7.26 13.42 8.99
N SER A 3 -6.40 14.30 9.50
CA SER A 3 -5.25 14.84 8.82
C SER A 3 -4.19 13.72 8.73
N PHE A 4 -4.10 13.06 7.57
CA PHE A 4 -3.03 12.10 7.31
C PHE A 4 -1.69 12.85 7.31
N GLY A 5 -0.71 12.36 8.07
CA GLY A 5 0.64 12.96 8.19
C GLY A 5 1.50 12.85 6.93
N LEU A 6 0.92 12.44 5.81
CA LEU A 6 1.52 12.46 4.48
C LEU A 6 0.86 13.58 3.69
N ASN A 7 1.68 14.50 3.17
CA ASN A 7 1.20 15.53 2.27
C ASN A 7 0.81 14.86 0.94
N LEU A 8 -0.48 14.53 0.82
CA LEU A 8 -1.04 13.77 -0.30
C LEU A 8 -0.84 14.52 -1.63
N ASP A 9 -0.78 15.85 -1.59
CA ASP A 9 -0.47 16.69 -2.73
C ASP A 9 0.97 16.46 -3.23
N GLU A 10 1.93 16.22 -2.33
CA GLU A 10 3.32 15.90 -2.70
C GLU A 10 3.43 14.55 -3.43
N LEU A 11 2.72 13.53 -2.95
CA LEU A 11 2.70 12.21 -3.59
C LEU A 11 1.91 12.23 -4.91
N THR A 12 0.84 13.02 -4.97
CA THR A 12 0.04 13.18 -6.20
C THR A 12 0.81 13.96 -7.25
N SER A 13 1.51 15.03 -6.87
CA SER A 13 2.37 15.80 -7.79
C SER A 13 3.56 14.97 -8.30
N ALA A 14 4.12 14.10 -7.46
CA ALA A 14 5.23 13.21 -7.85
C ALA A 14 4.82 12.07 -8.79
N PHE A 15 3.54 11.70 -8.84
CA PHE A 15 3.06 10.52 -9.58
C PHE A 15 1.79 10.79 -10.41
N ASP A 16 1.55 12.05 -10.80
CA ASP A 16 0.37 12.46 -11.57
C ASP A 16 0.39 11.82 -12.98
N PRO A 17 -0.59 10.95 -13.31
CA PRO A 17 -0.61 10.26 -14.61
C PRO A 17 -0.98 11.17 -15.78
N LYS A 18 -1.50 12.39 -15.54
CA LYS A 18 -1.76 13.40 -16.59
C LYS A 18 -0.57 14.31 -16.84
N LYS A 19 0.52 14.22 -16.07
CA LYS A 19 1.78 14.93 -16.34
C LYS A 19 2.61 14.18 -17.39
N SER A 20 2.06 14.02 -18.60
CA SER A 20 2.88 13.64 -19.76
C SER A 20 3.54 14.90 -20.33
N SER A 21 4.88 14.89 -20.32
CA SER A 21 5.75 15.72 -21.18
C SER A 21 5.92 17.19 -20.77
N SER A 22 6.85 17.48 -19.86
CA SER A 22 7.89 18.54 -20.05
C SER A 22 8.59 19.01 -18.77
N GLU A 23 8.18 18.54 -17.59
CA GLU A 23 8.90 18.86 -16.36
C GLU A 23 9.30 17.59 -15.64
N THR A 24 10.56 17.21 -15.78
CA THR A 24 11.23 16.23 -14.94
C THR A 24 11.21 16.72 -13.49
N PRO A 25 10.43 16.12 -12.57
CA PRO A 25 10.47 16.53 -11.18
C PRO A 25 11.61 15.76 -10.51
N LEU A 26 12.62 16.54 -10.11
CA LEU A 26 13.67 16.19 -9.17
C LEU A 26 14.73 15.22 -9.71
N ASP A 27 15.98 15.65 -9.56
CA ASP A 27 17.20 14.95 -9.93
C ASP A 27 17.17 13.47 -9.47
N ALA A 28 16.82 12.58 -10.41
CA ALA A 28 16.71 11.15 -10.21
C ALA A 28 18.04 10.48 -9.81
N SER A 29 19.14 11.22 -9.80
CA SER A 29 20.46 10.70 -9.44
C SER A 29 20.73 10.65 -7.94
N SER A 30 19.92 11.31 -7.09
CA SER A 30 20.12 11.32 -5.62
C SER A 30 19.13 10.45 -4.82
N VAL A 31 18.08 9.93 -5.46
CA VAL A 31 17.10 9.06 -4.79
C VAL A 31 17.56 7.62 -4.95
N LYS A 32 17.90 6.94 -3.84
CA LYS A 32 18.23 5.52 -3.87
C LYS A 32 17.02 4.76 -4.43
N SER A 33 17.23 3.85 -5.38
CA SER A 33 16.14 3.15 -6.08
C SER A 33 15.12 2.46 -5.15
N GLY A 34 15.52 2.11 -3.91
CA GLY A 34 14.62 1.56 -2.89
C GLY A 34 13.55 2.54 -2.40
N ASP A 35 13.88 3.84 -2.30
CA ASP A 35 12.95 4.89 -1.83
C ASP A 35 11.85 5.17 -2.86
N PHE A 36 12.19 5.10 -4.15
CA PHE A 36 11.24 5.37 -5.22
C PHE A 36 10.11 4.33 -5.27
N GLU A 37 10.47 3.05 -5.18
CA GLU A 37 9.48 1.95 -5.17
C GLU A 37 8.55 2.02 -3.96
N GLU A 38 9.05 2.48 -2.82
CA GLU A 38 8.22 2.68 -1.64
C GLU A 38 7.22 3.82 -1.79
N LYS A 39 7.67 4.96 -2.31
CA LYS A 39 6.78 6.10 -2.58
C LYS A 39 5.66 5.74 -3.55
N LYS A 40 5.97 4.99 -4.61
CA LYS A 40 4.98 4.48 -5.57
C LYS A 40 3.89 3.63 -4.90
N ARG A 41 4.28 2.74 -3.99
CA ARG A 41 3.32 1.92 -3.22
C ARG A 41 2.43 2.76 -2.31
N LYS A 42 3.01 3.70 -1.56
CA LYS A 42 2.25 4.62 -0.69
C LYS A 42 1.24 5.44 -1.49
N TYR A 43 1.64 5.91 -2.68
CA TYR A 43 0.75 6.64 -3.59
C TYR A 43 -0.42 5.79 -4.09
N ALA A 44 -0.16 4.55 -4.53
CA ALA A 44 -1.21 3.65 -5.00
C ALA A 44 -2.23 3.35 -3.89
N ILE A 45 -1.74 3.10 -2.66
CA ILE A 45 -2.60 2.87 -1.48
C ILE A 45 -3.44 4.12 -1.17
N ALA A 46 -2.82 5.30 -1.11
CA ALA A 46 -3.52 6.53 -0.79
C ALA A 46 -4.59 6.88 -1.84
N THR A 47 -4.30 6.64 -3.13
CA THR A 47 -5.25 6.85 -4.22
C THR A 47 -6.46 5.92 -4.08
N ALA A 48 -6.23 4.64 -3.83
CA ALA A 48 -7.32 3.69 -3.66
C ALA A 48 -8.16 3.97 -2.40
N LEU A 49 -7.53 4.34 -1.29
CA LEU A 49 -8.24 4.77 -0.07
C LEU A 49 -9.15 5.97 -0.34
N ARG A 50 -8.68 6.95 -1.13
CA ARG A 50 -9.48 8.11 -1.56
C ARG A 50 -10.68 7.69 -2.41
N GLU A 51 -10.51 6.68 -3.26
CA GLU A 51 -11.56 6.10 -4.09
C GLU A 51 -12.45 5.08 -3.34
N LYS A 52 -12.22 4.89 -2.03
CA LYS A 52 -12.90 3.89 -1.19
C LYS A 52 -12.76 2.46 -1.72
N GLN A 53 -11.67 2.20 -2.44
CA GLN A 53 -11.32 0.89 -2.93
C GLN A 53 -10.45 0.15 -1.92
N ARG A 54 -10.57 -1.18 -1.93
CA ARG A 54 -9.76 -2.07 -1.11
C ARG A 54 -8.50 -2.48 -1.87
N VAL A 55 -7.32 -2.38 -1.25
CA VAL A 55 -6.04 -2.76 -1.87
C VAL A 55 -5.32 -3.79 -1.03
N ILE A 56 -5.02 -4.93 -1.63
CA ILE A 56 -4.27 -6.01 -0.98
C ILE A 56 -2.78 -5.80 -1.24
N TYR A 57 -1.99 -5.75 -0.16
CA TYR A 57 -0.54 -5.68 -0.27
C TYR A 57 0.09 -7.03 0.04
N THR A 58 0.69 -7.66 -0.96
CA THR A 58 1.29 -9.00 -0.82
C THR A 58 2.80 -8.94 -0.66
N THR A 59 3.33 -9.76 0.24
CA THR A 59 4.77 -9.97 0.41
C THR A 59 5.12 -11.47 0.32
N PRO A 60 6.30 -11.86 -0.19
CA PRO A 60 6.67 -13.27 -0.30
C PRO A 60 7.13 -13.88 1.05
N ILE A 61 7.42 -13.05 2.05
CA ILE A 61 8.03 -13.49 3.31
C ILE A 61 7.29 -12.84 4.49
N LYS A 62 6.86 -13.66 5.46
CA LYS A 62 6.14 -13.22 6.66
C LYS A 62 6.88 -12.11 7.44
N ALA A 63 8.19 -12.23 7.61
CA ALA A 63 8.98 -11.21 8.30
C ALA A 63 8.87 -9.83 7.61
N LEU A 64 8.86 -9.80 6.27
CA LEU A 64 8.68 -8.57 5.49
C LEU A 64 7.25 -8.02 5.61
N SER A 65 6.24 -8.89 5.72
CA SER A 65 4.86 -8.45 5.98
C SER A 65 4.74 -7.68 7.28
N ASN A 66 5.39 -8.15 8.35
CA ASN A 66 5.38 -7.48 9.66
C ASN A 66 6.16 -6.16 9.63
N GLN A 67 7.28 -6.13 8.93
CA GLN A 67 8.05 -4.91 8.75
C GLN A 67 7.23 -3.86 7.99
N LYS A 68 6.65 -4.24 6.84
CA LYS A 68 5.84 -3.33 6.02
C LYS A 68 4.54 -2.92 6.71
N TYR A 69 3.96 -3.77 7.54
CA TYR A 69 2.82 -3.39 8.37
C TYR A 69 3.16 -2.22 9.29
N ARG A 70 4.29 -2.26 10.01
CA ARG A 70 4.68 -1.15 10.88
C ARG A 70 4.92 0.14 10.09
N GLU A 71 5.66 0.06 8.99
CA GLU A 71 5.96 1.22 8.14
C GLU A 71 4.70 1.84 7.49
N PHE A 72 3.73 1.01 7.07
CA PHE A 72 2.49 1.50 6.49
C PHE A 72 1.48 1.92 7.54
N PHE A 73 1.49 1.34 8.74
CA PHE A 73 0.59 1.72 9.82
C PHE A 73 0.87 3.14 10.33
N GLU A 74 2.14 3.56 10.33
CA GLU A 74 2.53 4.94 10.64
C GLU A 74 1.96 5.95 9.61
N ALA A 75 1.82 5.53 8.36
CA ALA A 75 1.29 6.36 7.27
C ALA A 75 -0.24 6.29 7.14
N PHE A 76 -0.82 5.12 7.35
CA PHE A 76 -2.23 4.81 7.09
C PHE A 76 -2.77 3.91 8.22
N PRO A 77 -3.62 4.43 9.13
CA PRO A 77 -4.19 3.64 10.21
C PRO A 77 -5.21 2.58 9.74
N GLU A 78 -5.66 2.66 8.48
CA GLU A 78 -6.59 1.72 7.85
C GLU A 78 -5.92 0.44 7.30
N VAL A 79 -4.68 0.17 7.72
CA VAL A 79 -3.88 -0.99 7.33
C VAL A 79 -4.10 -2.15 8.30
N GLY A 80 -4.18 -3.35 7.74
CA GLY A 80 -4.29 -4.61 8.49
C GLY A 80 -3.13 -5.55 8.18
N LEU A 81 -2.99 -6.62 8.95
CA LEU A 81 -1.99 -7.65 8.76
C LEU A 81 -2.67 -9.02 8.83
N LEU A 82 -2.54 -9.82 7.78
CA LEU A 82 -3.05 -11.19 7.73
C LEU A 82 -1.89 -12.12 7.38
N THR A 83 -1.42 -12.83 8.40
CA THR A 83 -0.40 -13.86 8.27
C THR A 83 -0.93 -15.17 8.84
N GLY A 84 -0.20 -16.26 8.60
CA GLY A 84 -0.59 -17.56 9.18
C GLY A 84 -0.54 -17.60 10.71
N ASP A 85 0.25 -16.71 11.32
CA ASP A 85 0.52 -16.72 12.76
C ASP A 85 -0.23 -15.59 13.51
N ALA A 86 -0.45 -14.46 12.85
CA ALA A 86 -1.14 -13.30 13.41
C ALA A 86 -2.11 -12.67 12.42
N THR A 87 -3.30 -12.33 12.91
CA THR A 87 -4.32 -11.56 12.19
C THR A 87 -4.62 -10.29 12.96
N ILE A 88 -4.39 -9.13 12.35
CA ILE A 88 -4.64 -7.80 12.91
C ILE A 88 -5.51 -7.04 11.91
N ASN A 89 -6.65 -6.53 12.40
CA ASN A 89 -7.61 -5.76 11.59
C ASN A 89 -7.91 -6.38 10.21
N PRO A 90 -8.52 -7.57 10.14
CA PRO A 90 -8.81 -8.25 8.86
C PRO A 90 -9.81 -7.50 7.98
N SER A 91 -10.59 -6.57 8.58
CA SER A 91 -11.53 -5.69 7.89
C SER A 91 -10.88 -4.42 7.35
N ALA A 92 -9.56 -4.28 7.48
CA ALA A 92 -8.81 -3.17 6.94
C ALA A 92 -9.04 -2.98 5.43
N SER A 93 -9.08 -1.71 5.01
CA SER A 93 -9.10 -1.29 3.61
C SER A 93 -7.79 -1.68 2.89
N VAL A 94 -6.70 -1.80 3.64
CA VAL A 94 -5.38 -2.19 3.12
C VAL A 94 -4.81 -3.38 3.90
N PRO A 95 -5.27 -4.61 3.66
CA PRO A 95 -4.71 -5.78 4.30
C PRO A 95 -3.34 -6.15 3.69
N ILE A 96 -2.32 -6.20 4.54
CA ILE A 96 -0.99 -6.73 4.20
C ILE A 96 -0.96 -8.22 4.50
N MET A 97 -0.57 -9.04 3.54
CA MET A 97 -0.55 -10.49 3.70
C MET A 97 0.59 -11.15 2.92
N THR A 98 0.81 -12.45 3.13
CA THR A 98 1.69 -13.21 2.24
C THR A 98 0.96 -13.75 1.02
N THR A 99 1.70 -14.11 -0.02
CA THR A 99 1.16 -14.75 -1.22
C THR A 99 0.36 -16.02 -0.91
N GLU A 100 0.79 -16.80 0.07
CA GLU A 100 0.16 -18.05 0.49
C GLU A 100 -1.17 -17.79 1.21
N ILE A 101 -1.26 -16.71 1.98
CA ILE A 101 -2.51 -16.30 2.62
C ILE A 101 -3.50 -15.82 1.56
N LEU A 102 -3.05 -14.97 0.62
CA LEU A 102 -3.90 -14.55 -0.49
C LEU A 102 -4.39 -15.75 -1.31
N GLN A 103 -3.50 -16.68 -1.63
CA GLN A 103 -3.83 -17.91 -2.34
C GLN A 103 -4.85 -18.75 -1.56
N SER A 104 -4.67 -18.91 -0.24
CA SER A 104 -5.62 -19.61 0.62
C SER A 104 -7.00 -18.95 0.59
N MET A 105 -7.06 -17.62 0.61
CA MET A 105 -8.32 -16.87 0.51
C MET A 105 -9.00 -17.07 -0.84
N LEU A 106 -8.25 -17.02 -1.94
CA LEU A 106 -8.77 -17.27 -3.28
C LEU A 106 -9.35 -18.69 -3.41
N TYR A 107 -8.64 -19.71 -2.89
CA TYR A 107 -9.13 -21.09 -2.93
C TYR A 107 -10.36 -21.33 -2.03
N LYS A 108 -10.46 -20.62 -0.90
CA LYS A 108 -11.61 -20.72 0.01
C LYS A 108 -12.84 -19.96 -0.49
N GLY A 109 -12.77 -19.35 -1.68
CA GLY A 109 -13.85 -18.55 -2.23
C GLY A 109 -14.12 -17.29 -1.41
N ALA A 110 -13.08 -16.71 -0.79
CA ALA A 110 -13.24 -15.54 0.05
C ALA A 110 -13.98 -14.44 -0.70
N SER A 111 -15.12 -13.99 -0.15
CA SER A 111 -15.94 -12.88 -0.65
C SER A 111 -15.16 -11.56 -0.75
N MET A 112 -13.92 -11.53 -0.27
CA MET A 112 -13.00 -10.39 -0.28
C MET A 112 -12.58 -9.91 -1.68
N VAL A 113 -12.77 -10.73 -2.72
CA VAL A 113 -12.41 -10.43 -4.12
C VAL A 113 -13.66 -10.22 -4.99
N ARG A 114 -14.86 -10.25 -4.39
CA ARG A 114 -16.13 -9.96 -5.07
C ARG A 114 -16.72 -8.70 -4.46
N GLU A 115 -16.44 -7.55 -5.08
CA GLU A 115 -17.30 -6.37 -5.28
C GLU A 115 -16.46 -5.16 -5.71
#